data_AF-A0A354BFP6-F1
#
_entry.id   AF-A0A354BFP6-F1
#
_cell.length_a   1.000
_cell.length_b   1.000
_cell.length_c   1.000
_cell.angle_alpha   90.00
_cell.angle_beta   90.00
_cell.angle_gamma   90.00
#
_symmetry.space_group_name_H-M   'P 1'
#
loop_
_entity.id
_entity.type
_entity.pdbx_description
1 polymer ?
#
loop_
_entity_poly.entity_id
_entity_poly.type
_entity_poly.pdbx_seq_one_letter_code
_entity_poly.pdbx_strand_id
1 'polypeptide(L)'
;MKADVVFLSIGLLGKQSEAFAREYWQHVVRATGAKLVIPIHWDDLTRPLDKPLLPMPYLVDDFNAAMEFVLGMAKADGIHVRLMPLFEPINVMDTI
;
A
#
# COMPACT_ATOMS: atom_id res chain seq x y z
N MET A 1 9.73 -10.47 13.59
CA MET A 1 10.30 -10.62 12.23
C MET A 1 10.84 -9.27 11.80
N LYS A 2 11.88 -9.20 10.97
CA LYS A 2 12.44 -7.95 10.42
C LYS A 2 12.34 -7.97 8.91
N ALA A 3 11.95 -6.84 8.33
CA ALA A 3 11.92 -6.63 6.88
C ALA A 3 12.12 -5.15 6.57
N ASP A 4 13.03 -4.81 5.64
CA ASP A 4 13.21 -3.43 5.20
C ASP A 4 12.09 -2.98 4.24
N VAL A 5 11.46 -3.93 3.53
CA VAL A 5 10.39 -3.68 2.56
C VAL A 5 9.15 -4.48 2.91
N VAL A 6 7.99 -3.83 2.89
CA VAL A 6 6.67 -4.46 3.07
C VAL A 6 5.80 -4.19 1.86
N PHE A 7 5.35 -5.26 1.19
CA PHE A 7 4.26 -5.19 0.24
C PHE A 7 2.95 -5.25 1.02
N LEU A 8 2.28 -4.11 1.16
CA LEU A 8 1.10 -3.96 2.01
C LEU A 8 -0.16 -4.07 1.16
N SER A 9 -1.00 -5.05 1.44
CA SER A 9 -2.33 -5.10 0.82
C SER A 9 -3.18 -3.95 1.35
N ILE A 10 -3.72 -3.14 0.45
CA ILE A 10 -4.62 -2.03 0.82
C ILE A 10 -6.03 -2.21 0.25
N GLY A 11 -6.31 -3.35 -0.39
CA GLY A 11 -7.66 -3.64 -0.87
C GLY A 11 -8.67 -3.67 0.27
N LEU A 12 -9.77 -2.93 0.07
CA LEU A 12 -10.84 -2.69 1.05
C LEU A 12 -10.43 -1.86 2.27
N LEU A 13 -9.20 -1.35 2.33
CA LEU A 13 -8.72 -0.57 3.47
C LEU A 13 -9.46 0.76 3.58
N GLY A 14 -9.89 1.36 2.46
CA GLY A 14 -10.63 2.61 2.43
C GLY A 14 -12.03 2.51 3.05
N LYS A 15 -12.55 1.30 3.20
CA LYS A 15 -13.82 1.02 3.89
C LYS A 15 -13.67 0.72 5.38
N GLN A 16 -12.44 0.60 5.87
CA GLN A 16 -12.18 0.29 7.27
C GLN A 16 -12.21 1.55 8.13
N SER A 17 -12.38 1.34 9.43
CA SER A 17 -12.22 2.44 10.38
C SER A 17 -10.76 2.89 10.45
N GLU A 18 -10.55 4.15 10.82
CA GLU A 18 -9.21 4.66 11.10
C GLU A 18 -8.50 3.83 12.18
N ALA A 19 -9.23 3.35 13.19
CA ALA A 19 -8.69 2.48 14.24
C ALA A 19 -8.12 1.18 13.64
N PHE A 20 -8.88 0.52 12.75
CA PHE A 20 -8.40 -0.67 12.05
C PHE A 20 -7.16 -0.37 11.21
N ALA A 21 -7.17 0.73 10.43
CA ALA A 21 -6.02 1.10 9.60
C ALA A 21 -4.76 1.33 10.43
N ARG A 22 -4.90 1.98 11.60
CA ARG A 22 -3.79 2.22 12.55
C ARG A 22 -3.27 0.93 13.17
N GLU A 23 -4.16 0.04 13.61
CA GLU A 23 -3.77 -1.27 14.15
C GLU A 23 -3.07 -2.13 13.09
N TYR A 24 -3.62 -2.16 11.88
CA TYR A 24 -3.03 -2.90 10.76
C TYR A 24 -1.61 -2.40 10.45
N TRP A 25 -1.42 -1.09 10.36
CA TRP A 25 -0.11 -0.47 10.17
C TRP A 25 0.86 -0.78 11.31
N GLN A 26 0.40 -0.70 12.56
CA GLN A 26 1.20 -1.02 13.74
C GLN A 26 1.71 -2.46 13.70
N HIS A 27 0.83 -3.41 13.39
CA HIS A 27 1.13 -4.84 13.45
C HIS A 27 1.90 -5.37 12.24
N VAL A 28 1.83 -4.71 11.09
CA VAL A 28 2.50 -5.16 9.86
C VAL A 28 3.72 -4.32 9.52
N VAL A 29 3.57 -2.99 9.48
CA VAL A 29 4.63 -2.09 9.01
C VAL A 29 5.60 -1.76 10.14
N ARG A 30 5.10 -1.24 11.27
CA ARG A 30 5.97 -0.86 12.39
C ARG A 30 6.62 -2.07 13.05
N ALA A 31 5.86 -3.16 13.23
CA ALA A 31 6.37 -4.38 13.88
C ALA A 31 7.53 -5.03 13.11
N THR A 32 7.61 -4.85 11.78
CA THR A 32 8.69 -5.39 10.95
C THR A 32 9.89 -4.45 10.88
N GLY A 33 9.73 -3.17 11.23
CA GLY A 33 10.76 -2.14 11.08
C GLY A 33 10.97 -1.74 9.62
N ALA A 34 9.91 -1.79 8.82
CA ALA A 34 9.96 -1.43 7.41
C ALA A 34 10.41 0.01 7.19
N LYS A 35 11.13 0.22 6.09
CA LYS A 35 11.57 1.53 5.61
C LYS A 35 10.91 1.90 4.29
N LEU A 36 10.40 0.89 3.56
CA LEU A 36 9.63 1.06 2.33
C LEU A 36 8.34 0.24 2.39
N VAL A 37 7.22 0.88 2.08
CA VAL A 37 5.92 0.24 1.85
C VAL A 37 5.55 0.33 0.38
N ILE A 38 5.15 -0.81 -0.19
CA ILE A 38 4.64 -0.92 -1.56
C ILE A 38 3.18 -1.39 -1.49
N PRO A 39 2.19 -0.51 -1.72
CA PRO A 39 0.80 -0.91 -1.73
C PRO A 39 0.48 -1.90 -2.86
N ILE A 40 -0.25 -2.96 -2.54
CA ILE A 40 -0.73 -3.99 -3.48
C ILE A 40 -2.23 -4.25 -3.29
N HIS A 41 -2.85 -4.96 -4.24
CA HIS A 41 -4.28 -5.29 -4.25
C HIS A 41 -5.22 -4.07 -4.19
N TRP A 42 -4.78 -2.94 -4.73
CA TRP A 42 -5.57 -1.70 -4.81
C TRP A 42 -6.31 -1.56 -6.15
N ASP A 43 -5.83 -2.24 -7.18
CA ASP A 43 -6.28 -2.14 -8.56
C ASP A 43 -7.46 -3.04 -8.89
N ASP A 44 -8.16 -2.74 -9.98
CA ASP A 44 -9.25 -3.55 -10.51
C ASP A 44 -8.72 -4.87 -11.10
N LEU A 45 -8.77 -5.93 -10.29
CA LEU A 45 -8.32 -7.28 -10.63
C LEU A 45 -9.13 -7.95 -11.75
N THR A 46 -10.24 -7.36 -12.20
CA THR A 46 -11.03 -7.85 -13.33
C THR A 46 -10.55 -7.29 -14.67
N ARG A 47 -9.68 -6.28 -14.63
CA ARG A 47 -9.12 -5.63 -15.81
C ARG A 47 -7.82 -6.31 -16.23
N PRO A 48 -7.62 -6.57 -17.54
CA PRO A 48 -6.37 -7.17 -18.00
C PRO A 48 -5.21 -6.18 -17.89
N LEU A 49 -4.02 -6.71 -17.62
CA LEU A 49 -2.80 -5.93 -17.39
C LEU A 49 -2.25 -5.24 -18.65
N ASP A 50 -2.77 -5.51 -19.85
CA ASP A 50 -2.41 -4.76 -21.07
C ASP A 50 -3.10 -3.39 -21.14
N LYS A 51 -3.94 -3.05 -20.15
CA LYS A 51 -4.60 -1.76 -20.01
C LYS A 51 -3.99 -0.96 -18.85
N PRO A 52 -4.18 0.38 -18.83
CA PRO A 52 -3.80 1.18 -17.66
C PRO A 52 -4.45 0.63 -16.39
N LEU A 53 -3.65 0.55 -15.32
CA LEU A 53 -4.14 0.20 -13.99
C LEU A 53 -5.08 1.28 -13.50
N LEU A 54 -6.21 0.84 -12.97
CA LEU A 54 -7.21 1.69 -12.32
C LEU A 54 -7.47 1.10 -10.94
N PRO A 55 -7.76 1.94 -9.92
CA PRO A 55 -8.20 1.43 -8.64
C PRO A 55 -9.51 0.66 -8.79
N MET A 56 -9.81 -0.21 -7.81
CA MET A 56 -11.12 -0.85 -7.73
C MET A 56 -12.26 0.20 -7.82
N PRO A 57 -13.44 -0.17 -8.36
CA PRO A 57 -14.59 0.72 -8.35
C PRO A 57 -14.89 1.23 -6.94
N TYR A 58 -15.28 2.50 -6.81
CA TYR A 58 -15.54 3.14 -5.51
C TYR A 58 -16.53 2.36 -4.62
N LEU A 59 -17.53 1.73 -5.24
CA LEU A 59 -18.51 0.89 -4.52
C LEU A 59 -17.87 -0.35 -3.88
N VAL A 60 -16.71 -0.80 -4.37
CA VAL A 60 -15.92 -1.91 -3.82
C VAL A 60 -14.93 -1.38 -2.78
N ASP A 61 -14.19 -0.31 -3.06
CA ASP A 61 -13.24 0.30 -2.13
C ASP A 61 -13.01 1.79 -2.42
N ASP A 62 -12.74 2.57 -1.37
CA ASP A 62 -12.28 3.95 -1.52
C ASP A 62 -10.75 3.99 -1.50
N PHE A 63 -10.16 3.88 -2.69
CA PHE A 63 -8.71 3.92 -2.86
C PHE A 63 -8.08 5.22 -2.30
N ASN A 64 -8.76 6.35 -2.41
CA ASN A 64 -8.21 7.62 -1.94
C ASN A 64 -8.13 7.62 -0.40
N ALA A 65 -9.19 7.17 0.29
CA ALA A 65 -9.17 7.01 1.74
C ALA A 65 -8.08 6.02 2.20
N ALA A 66 -7.93 4.90 1.50
CA ALA A 66 -6.85 3.94 1.78
C ALA A 66 -5.46 4.58 1.66
N MET A 67 -5.23 5.36 0.60
CA MET A 67 -3.97 6.06 0.38
C MET A 67 -3.74 7.20 1.38
N GLU A 68 -4.77 7.91 1.81
CA GLU A 68 -4.66 8.92 2.87
C GLU A 68 -4.17 8.31 4.18
N PHE A 69 -4.71 7.15 4.58
CA PHE A 69 -4.22 6.42 5.75
C PHE A 69 -2.75 6.02 5.58
N VAL A 70 -2.40 5.37 4.47
CA VAL A 70 -1.04 4.89 4.20
C VAL A 70 -0.03 6.04 4.17
N LEU A 71 -0.30 7.09 3.40
CA LEU A 71 0.60 8.23 3.25
C LEU A 71 0.72 9.02 4.55
N GLY A 72 -0.38 9.17 5.31
CA GLY A 72 -0.39 9.84 6.61
C GLY A 72 0.48 9.13 7.64
N MET A 73 0.33 7.81 7.77
CA MET A 73 1.13 7.01 8.71
C MET A 73 2.58 6.88 8.26
N ALA A 74 2.82 6.70 6.95
CA ALA A 74 4.17 6.64 6.40
C ALA A 74 4.93 7.95 6.65
N LYS A 75 4.29 9.10 6.45
CA LYS A 75 4.87 10.41 6.75
C LYS A 75 5.21 10.56 8.23
N ALA A 76 4.31 10.12 9.13
CA ALA A 76 4.54 10.18 10.57
C ALA A 76 5.72 9.31 11.01
N ASP A 77 5.94 8.18 10.34
CA ASP A 77 6.97 7.21 10.69
C ASP A 77 8.29 7.38 9.91
N GLY A 78 8.34 8.31 8.94
CA GLY A 78 9.50 8.49 8.06
C GLY A 78 9.72 7.31 7.10
N ILE A 79 8.64 6.61 6.72
CA ILE A 79 8.67 5.43 5.84
C ILE A 79 8.36 5.87 4.41
N HIS A 80 9.11 5.35 3.44
CA HIS A 80 8.86 5.60 2.03
C HIS A 80 7.66 4.81 1.53
N VAL A 81 6.89 5.39 0.60
CA VAL A 81 5.79 4.72 -0.10
C VAL A 81 6.04 4.80 -1.60
N ARG A 82 5.93 3.66 -2.29
CA ARG A 82 6.05 3.59 -3.75
C ARG A 82 5.03 2.64 -4.35
N LEU A 83 4.51 3.00 -5.51
CA LEU A 83 3.73 2.08 -6.34
C LEU A 83 4.67 1.33 -7.29
N MET A 84 4.32 0.07 -7.58
CA MET A 84 5.02 -0.72 -8.58
C MET A 84 4.71 -0.20 -9.98
N PRO A 85 5.72 0.01 -10.85
CA PRO A 85 5.47 0.20 -12.27
C PRO A 85 5.00 -1.12 -12.90
N LEU A 86 4.28 -0.99 -14.02
CA LEU A 86 3.73 -2.14 -14.73
C LEU A 86 4.74 -2.66 -15.76
N PHE A 87 5.09 -3.95 -15.68
CA PHE A 87 6.04 -4.64 -16.58
C PHE A 87 7.45 -4.06 -16.65
N GLU A 88 7.83 -3.19 -15.71
CA GLU A 88 9.17 -2.66 -15.59
C GLU A 88 9.93 -3.35 -14.44
N PRO A 89 11.17 -3.78 -14.65
CA PRO A 89 11.99 -4.29 -13.57
C PRO A 89 12.30 -3.17 -12.57
N ILE A 90 12.30 -3.53 -11.28
CA ILE A 90 12.71 -2.61 -10.22
C ILE A 90 13.74 -3.25 -9.30
N ASN A 91 14.59 -2.42 -8.71
CA ASN A 91 15.38 -2.79 -7.54
C ASN A 91 14.75 -2.15 -6.30
N VAL A 92 14.14 -2.97 -5.45
CA VAL A 92 13.47 -2.50 -4.22
C VAL A 92 14.43 -1.99 -3.15
N MET A 93 15.73 -2.33 -3.24
CA MET A 93 16.74 -1.98 -2.23
C MET A 93 17.52 -0.71 -2.55
N ASP A 94 17.56 -0.25 -3.81
CA ASP A 94 18.29 0.97 -4.20
C ASP A 94 17.63 2.27 -3.69
N THR A 95 16.51 2.14 -2.98
CA THR A 95 15.59 3.24 -2.68
C THR A 95 15.32 3.42 -1.19
N ILE A 96 16.11 2.73 -0.35
CA ILE A 96 16.03 2.74 1.11
C ILE A 96 17.24 3.46 1.69
#